data_AF-R6DQ16-F1
#
_entry.id   AF-R6DQ16-F1
#
_cell.length_a   1.000
_cell.length_b   1.000
_cell.length_c   1.000
_cell.angle_alpha   90.00
_cell.angle_beta   90.00
_cell.angle_gamma   90.00
#
_symmetry.space_group_name_H-M   'P 1'
#
loop_
_entity.id
_entity.type
_entity.pdbx_description
1 polymer ?
#
loop_
_entity_poly.entity_id
_entity_poly.type
_entity_poly.pdbx_seq_one_letter_code
_entity_poly.pdbx_strand_id
1 'polypeptide(L)'
;MEFKINEVQIPEKPTFNYEELKQELQEKANMYASLVYGDDESKQAKSDKANLNKLKKALNDERIRQEKEYMKPFNEFKAQVNEIIGIIDKPISVIDEQVKLFEEKQKDEKLEKIKEFWEGTEHPDWLHCKQIFDSKWLNTTTSMKKVQEAIEERLAQIDADVKTIGSLPEFSFEALETYKMALDLNRAIAEGQRLADIQRRRQESEAARLKAEAEKTVVETKIPPATEPVKIEAAPSKQWIKFAALLSTEDAAALKAFCDSRSIEIKAI
;
A
#
# COMPACT_ATOMS: atom_id res chain seq x y z
N MET A 1 -27.43 -26.21 29.56
CA MET A 1 -27.17 -25.63 30.90
C MET A 1 -27.84 -24.27 30.93
N GLU A 2 -28.66 -23.98 31.93
CA GLU A 2 -29.32 -22.68 32.09
C GLU A 2 -28.66 -21.93 33.24
N PHE A 3 -28.29 -20.67 33.02
CA PHE A 3 -27.79 -19.80 34.06
C PHE A 3 -28.96 -19.34 34.94
N LYS A 4 -28.93 -19.67 36.22
CA LYS A 4 -29.95 -19.29 37.21
C LYS A 4 -29.30 -18.46 38.31
N ILE A 5 -29.84 -17.27 38.54
CA ILE A 5 -29.49 -16.43 39.69
C ILE A 5 -30.55 -16.68 40.76
N ASN A 6 -30.12 -17.12 41.95
CA ASN A 6 -30.99 -17.23 43.11
C ASN A 6 -31.28 -15.84 43.70
N GLU A 7 -32.41 -15.69 44.40
CA GLU A 7 -32.75 -14.43 45.07
C GLU A 7 -31.61 -13.92 45.97
N VAL A 8 -31.17 -12.69 45.71
CA VAL A 8 -30.12 -12.02 46.48
C VAL A 8 -30.79 -11.12 47.52
N GLN A 9 -30.51 -11.35 48.80
CA GLN A 9 -30.88 -10.42 49.86
C GLN A 9 -29.99 -9.18 49.77
N ILE A 10 -30.56 -8.05 49.36
CA ILE A 10 -29.84 -6.77 49.26
C ILE A 10 -29.63 -6.25 50.70
N PRO A 11 -28.39 -5.97 51.13
CA PRO A 11 -28.16 -5.43 52.47
C PRO A 11 -28.84 -4.07 52.63
N GLU A 12 -29.44 -3.82 53.79
CA GLU A 12 -30.07 -2.55 54.09
C GLU A 12 -29.07 -1.38 54.03
N LYS A 13 -29.60 -0.18 53.75
CA LYS A 13 -28.80 1.05 53.69
C LYS A 13 -28.10 1.28 55.04
N PRO A 14 -26.76 1.48 55.08
CA PRO A 14 -26.07 1.84 56.31
C PRO A 14 -26.67 3.11 56.93
N THR A 15 -26.96 3.08 58.23
CA THR A 15 -27.46 4.23 59.01
C THR A 15 -26.45 4.61 60.07
N PHE A 16 -26.41 5.90 60.40
CA PHE A 16 -25.58 6.45 61.48
C PHE A 16 -26.23 7.74 62.00
N ASN A 17 -25.74 8.27 63.11
CA ASN A 17 -26.22 9.50 63.75
C ASN A 17 -25.84 10.77 62.96
N TYR A 18 -26.22 10.81 61.70
CA TYR A 18 -25.86 11.86 60.74
C TYR A 18 -26.29 13.26 61.22
N GLU A 19 -27.54 13.43 61.64
CA GLU A 19 -28.06 14.74 62.04
C GLU A 19 -27.36 15.27 63.30
N GLU A 20 -27.12 14.39 64.28
CA GLU A 20 -26.43 14.73 65.53
C GLU A 20 -24.96 15.12 65.26
N LEU A 21 -24.22 14.28 64.52
CA LEU A 21 -22.83 14.57 64.16
C LEU A 21 -22.69 15.82 63.30
N LYS A 22 -23.63 16.03 62.38
CA LYS A 22 -23.66 17.22 61.53
C LYS A 22 -23.88 18.47 62.35
N GLN A 23 -24.87 18.47 63.26
CA GLN A 23 -25.16 19.61 64.11
C GLN A 23 -23.99 19.95 65.02
N GLU A 24 -23.42 18.96 65.73
CA GLU A 24 -22.29 19.16 66.64
C GLU A 24 -21.05 19.68 65.90
N LEU A 25 -20.76 19.16 64.69
CA LEU A 25 -19.64 19.63 63.89
C LEU A 25 -19.88 21.02 63.31
N GLN A 26 -21.13 21.37 62.97
CA GLN A 26 -21.49 22.70 62.49
C GLN A 26 -21.32 23.76 63.59
N GLU A 27 -21.75 23.45 64.81
CA GLU A 27 -21.59 24.30 66.00
C GLU A 27 -20.11 24.50 66.34
N LYS A 28 -19.32 23.42 66.35
CA LYS A 28 -17.88 23.49 66.57
C LYS A 28 -17.16 24.25 65.46
N ALA A 29 -17.53 24.06 64.19
CA ALA A 29 -16.95 24.80 63.08
C ALA A 29 -17.23 26.32 63.20
N ASN A 30 -18.44 26.71 63.62
CA ASN A 30 -18.79 28.11 63.85
C ASN A 30 -18.05 28.72 65.06
N MET A 31 -17.85 27.94 66.12
CA MET A 31 -17.01 28.35 67.25
C MET A 31 -15.56 28.58 66.82
N TYR A 32 -14.96 27.65 66.06
CA TYR A 32 -13.57 27.80 65.59
C TYR A 32 -13.40 28.91 64.54
N ALA A 33 -14.44 29.25 63.78
CA ALA A 33 -14.40 30.35 62.81
C ALA A 33 -14.45 31.74 63.46
N SER A 34 -15.01 31.85 64.68
CA SER A 34 -15.11 33.10 65.43
C SER A 34 -14.01 33.29 66.48
N LEU A 35 -13.18 32.28 66.73
CA LEU A 35 -12.09 32.30 67.70
C LEU A 35 -10.82 32.92 67.12
N VAL A 36 -10.31 33.99 67.74
CA VAL A 36 -8.98 34.57 67.45
C VAL A 36 -8.02 34.06 68.51
N TYR A 37 -7.16 33.10 68.15
CA TYR A 37 -6.17 32.55 69.07
C TYR A 37 -5.13 33.60 69.47
N GLY A 38 -4.95 33.83 70.78
CA GLY A 38 -3.85 34.64 71.33
C GLY A 38 -2.53 33.86 71.42
N ASP A 39 -1.40 34.56 71.67
CA ASP A 39 -0.05 33.98 71.70
C ASP A 39 0.13 32.80 72.69
N ASP A 40 -0.66 32.75 73.77
CA ASP A 40 -0.63 31.67 74.78
C ASP A 40 -1.55 30.46 74.45
N GLU A 41 -2.38 30.53 73.40
CA GLU A 41 -3.39 29.49 73.08
C GLU A 41 -2.95 28.50 71.99
N SER A 42 -1.71 28.61 71.52
CA SER A 42 -1.17 27.79 70.42
C SER A 42 -1.21 26.28 70.68
N LYS A 43 -1.14 25.84 71.94
CA LYS A 43 -1.27 24.43 72.34
C LYS A 43 -2.69 23.91 72.15
N GLN A 44 -3.69 24.72 72.53
CA GLN A 44 -5.10 24.35 72.40
C GLN A 44 -5.52 24.27 70.93
N ALA A 45 -5.13 25.25 70.11
CA ALA A 45 -5.38 25.25 68.67
C ALA A 45 -4.82 23.99 67.97
N LYS A 46 -3.60 23.56 68.33
CA LYS A 46 -2.97 22.34 67.81
C LYS A 46 -3.73 21.08 68.25
N SER A 47 -4.20 21.04 69.50
CA SER A 47 -5.02 19.94 70.04
C SER A 47 -6.34 19.80 69.29
N ASP A 48 -7.06 20.91 69.10
CA ASP A 48 -8.37 20.93 68.43
C ASP A 48 -8.25 20.52 66.96
N LYS A 49 -7.24 21.03 66.24
CA LYS A 49 -6.93 20.58 64.87
C LYS A 49 -6.63 19.08 64.82
N ALA A 50 -5.89 18.55 65.78
CA ALA A 50 -5.58 17.12 65.82
C ALA A 50 -6.85 16.28 66.07
N ASN A 51 -7.75 16.73 66.94
CA ASN A 51 -9.02 16.06 67.22
C ASN A 51 -9.95 16.06 66.00
N LEU A 52 -10.09 17.19 65.30
CA LEU A 52 -10.86 17.27 64.04
C LEU A 52 -10.30 16.34 62.96
N ASN A 53 -8.98 16.28 62.80
CA ASN A 53 -8.35 15.37 61.85
C ASN A 53 -8.55 13.88 62.23
N LYS A 54 -8.53 13.54 63.53
CA LYS A 54 -8.83 12.18 64.00
C LYS A 54 -10.29 11.80 63.70
N LEU A 55 -11.23 12.69 63.96
CA LEU A 55 -12.65 12.44 63.69
C LEU A 55 -12.92 12.28 62.19
N LYS A 56 -12.35 13.18 61.37
CA LYS A 56 -12.40 13.07 59.90
C LYS A 56 -11.87 11.72 59.42
N LYS A 57 -10.74 11.27 59.99
CA LYS A 57 -10.16 9.97 59.66
C LYS A 57 -11.08 8.83 60.07
N ALA A 58 -11.62 8.83 61.29
CA ALA A 58 -12.51 7.78 61.78
C ALA A 58 -13.78 7.63 60.91
N LEU A 59 -14.41 8.74 60.52
CA LEU A 59 -15.55 8.74 59.60
C LEU A 59 -15.21 8.10 58.24
N ASN A 60 -14.05 8.45 57.69
CA ASN A 60 -13.62 7.92 56.40
C ASN A 60 -13.19 6.44 56.49
N ASP A 61 -12.52 6.04 57.57
CA ASP A 61 -12.10 4.66 57.79
C ASP A 61 -13.32 3.74 57.97
N GLU A 62 -14.36 4.19 58.68
CA GLU A 62 -15.62 3.43 58.81
C GLU A 62 -16.37 3.35 57.49
N ARG A 63 -16.43 4.44 56.69
CA ARG A 63 -16.99 4.39 55.34
C ARG A 63 -16.30 3.32 54.50
N ILE A 64 -14.97 3.29 54.50
CA ILE A 64 -14.18 2.32 53.73
C ILE A 64 -14.42 0.89 54.23
N ARG A 65 -14.51 0.69 55.54
CA ARG A 65 -14.82 -0.63 56.13
C ARG A 65 -16.18 -1.14 55.67
N GLN A 66 -17.23 -0.32 55.82
CA GLN A 66 -18.60 -0.66 55.42
C GLN A 66 -18.70 -0.91 53.91
N GLU A 67 -18.04 -0.08 53.09
CA GLU A 67 -17.98 -0.27 51.63
C GLU A 67 -17.33 -1.62 51.27
N LYS A 68 -16.22 -1.97 51.93
CA LYS A 68 -15.51 -3.23 51.72
C LYS A 68 -16.38 -4.44 52.10
N GLU A 69 -17.09 -4.37 53.23
CA GLU A 69 -17.97 -5.44 53.70
C GLU A 69 -19.19 -5.60 52.78
N TYR A 70 -19.82 -4.50 52.39
CA TYR A 70 -20.96 -4.49 51.46
C TYR A 70 -20.58 -5.01 50.07
N MET A 71 -19.39 -4.66 49.56
CA MET A 71 -18.90 -5.11 48.26
C MET A 71 -18.32 -6.53 48.28
N LYS A 72 -17.97 -7.08 49.45
CA LYS A 72 -17.40 -8.43 49.57
C LYS A 72 -18.25 -9.53 48.90
N PRO A 73 -19.55 -9.71 49.21
CA PRO A 73 -20.37 -10.75 48.59
C PRO A 73 -20.51 -10.55 47.07
N PHE A 74 -20.60 -9.30 46.61
CA PHE A 74 -20.66 -9.00 45.19
C PHE A 74 -19.35 -9.34 44.47
N ASN A 75 -18.21 -9.01 45.08
CA ASN A 75 -16.89 -9.33 44.52
C ASN A 75 -16.63 -10.84 44.48
N GLU A 76 -17.10 -11.59 45.48
CA GLU A 76 -17.05 -13.06 45.48
C GLU A 76 -17.91 -13.65 44.36
N PHE A 77 -19.16 -13.18 44.21
CA PHE A 77 -20.02 -13.57 43.10
C PHE A 77 -19.39 -13.25 41.73
N LYS A 78 -18.86 -12.03 41.57
CA LYS A 78 -18.15 -11.61 40.35
C LYS A 78 -16.95 -12.51 40.05
N ALA A 79 -16.18 -12.89 41.07
CA ALA A 79 -15.05 -13.79 40.91
C ALA A 79 -15.49 -15.18 40.45
N GLN A 80 -16.55 -15.74 41.04
CA GLN A 80 -17.12 -17.04 40.64
C GLN A 80 -17.67 -17.01 39.21
N VAL A 81 -18.38 -15.95 38.83
CA VAL A 81 -18.86 -15.77 37.45
C VAL A 81 -17.68 -15.70 36.47
N ASN A 82 -16.66 -14.91 36.79
CA ASN A 82 -15.47 -14.81 35.94
C ASN A 82 -14.69 -16.13 35.84
N GLU A 83 -14.66 -16.93 36.91
CA GLU A 83 -14.07 -18.27 36.88
C GLU A 83 -14.83 -19.18 35.90
N ILE A 84 -16.16 -19.19 35.97
CA ILE A 84 -17.01 -19.97 35.05
C ILE A 84 -16.83 -19.49 33.59
N ILE A 85 -16.80 -18.17 33.36
CA ILE A 85 -16.50 -17.60 32.04
C ILE A 85 -15.13 -18.10 31.55
N GLY A 86 -14.09 -18.04 32.40
CA GLY A 86 -12.76 -18.53 32.06
C GLY A 86 -12.70 -20.05 31.78
N ILE A 87 -13.57 -20.85 32.40
CA ILE A 87 -13.72 -22.28 32.07
C ILE A 87 -14.33 -22.46 30.68
N ILE A 88 -15.23 -21.58 30.25
CA ILE A 88 -15.89 -21.61 28.92
C ILE A 88 -14.97 -21.07 27.82
N ASP A 89 -14.20 -20.02 28.09
CA ASP A 89 -13.31 -19.40 27.10
C ASP A 89 -12.20 -20.34 26.63
N LYS A 90 -11.71 -21.23 27.51
CA LYS A 90 -10.69 -22.23 27.18
C LYS A 90 -11.10 -23.17 26.04
N PRO A 91 -12.21 -23.94 26.14
CA PRO A 91 -12.65 -24.79 25.05
C PRO A 91 -13.07 -24.00 23.81
N ILE A 92 -13.62 -22.79 23.94
CA ILE A 92 -13.89 -21.92 22.77
C ILE A 92 -12.59 -21.65 21.99
N SER A 93 -11.53 -21.24 22.69
CA SER A 93 -10.24 -20.94 22.06
C SER A 93 -9.65 -22.17 21.35
N VAL A 94 -9.73 -23.34 22.00
CA VAL A 94 -9.27 -24.61 21.42
C VAL A 94 -10.09 -25.00 20.18
N ILE A 95 -11.42 -24.82 20.20
CA ILE A 95 -12.30 -25.08 19.06
C ILE A 95 -11.96 -24.12 17.91
N ASP A 96 -11.79 -22.83 18.19
CA ASP A 96 -11.47 -21.83 17.18
C ASP A 96 -10.14 -22.13 16.47
N GLU A 97 -9.11 -22.54 17.22
CA GLU A 97 -7.83 -22.99 16.66
C GLU A 97 -8.00 -24.23 15.79
N GLN A 98 -8.75 -25.23 16.25
CA GLN A 98 -9.02 -26.44 15.47
C GLN A 98 -9.81 -26.15 14.19
N VAL A 99 -10.80 -25.26 14.24
CA VAL A 99 -11.56 -24.82 13.07
C VAL A 99 -10.65 -24.13 12.07
N LYS A 100 -9.78 -23.21 12.51
CA LYS A 100 -8.81 -22.53 11.63
C LYS A 100 -7.87 -23.52 10.94
N LEU A 101 -7.28 -24.44 11.69
CA LEU A 101 -6.39 -25.46 11.15
C LEU A 101 -7.11 -26.37 10.14
N PHE A 102 -8.36 -26.73 10.43
CA PHE A 102 -9.18 -27.54 9.53
C PHE A 102 -9.54 -26.77 8.25
N GLU A 103 -9.91 -25.49 8.34
CA GLU A 103 -10.18 -24.63 7.19
C GLU A 103 -8.93 -24.42 6.33
N GLU A 104 -7.76 -24.21 6.94
CA GLU A 104 -6.48 -24.10 6.24
C GLU A 104 -6.14 -25.40 5.50
N LYS A 105 -6.26 -26.54 6.18
CA LYS A 105 -6.08 -27.85 5.55
C LYS A 105 -7.03 -28.06 4.37
N GLN A 106 -8.31 -27.70 4.49
CA GLN A 106 -9.25 -27.79 3.37
C GLN A 106 -8.87 -26.88 2.21
N LYS A 107 -8.33 -25.69 2.47
CA LYS A 107 -7.81 -24.80 1.42
C LYS A 107 -6.60 -25.41 0.72
N ASP A 108 -5.68 -26.01 1.47
CA ASP A 108 -4.50 -26.65 0.92
C ASP A 108 -4.87 -27.88 0.08
N GLU A 109 -5.72 -28.77 0.58
CA GLU A 109 -6.23 -29.92 -0.18
C GLU A 109 -6.95 -29.48 -1.46
N LYS A 110 -7.68 -28.37 -1.40
CA LYS A 110 -8.36 -27.83 -2.57
C LYS A 110 -7.38 -27.20 -3.56
N LEU A 111 -6.35 -26.52 -3.07
CA LEU A 111 -5.27 -26.00 -3.89
C LEU A 111 -4.53 -27.13 -4.61
N GLU A 112 -4.28 -28.25 -3.93
CA GLU A 112 -3.71 -29.45 -4.54
C GLU A 112 -4.61 -30.00 -5.64
N LYS A 113 -5.92 -30.15 -5.38
CA LYS A 113 -6.88 -30.58 -6.42
C LYS A 113 -6.95 -29.63 -7.62
N ILE A 114 -6.81 -28.32 -7.39
CA ILE A 114 -6.74 -27.32 -8.47
C ILE A 114 -5.46 -27.51 -9.29
N LYS A 115 -4.33 -27.75 -8.63
CA LYS A 115 -3.06 -28.05 -9.32
C LYS A 115 -3.16 -29.36 -10.12
N GLU A 116 -3.69 -30.43 -9.52
CA GLU A 116 -3.90 -31.70 -10.21
C GLU A 116 -4.81 -31.54 -11.44
N PHE A 117 -5.90 -30.78 -11.30
CA PHE A 117 -6.78 -30.48 -12.42
C PHE A 117 -6.08 -29.67 -13.50
N TRP A 118 -5.26 -28.68 -13.12
CA TRP A 118 -4.48 -27.87 -14.04
C TRP A 118 -3.49 -28.71 -14.85
N GLU A 119 -2.71 -29.56 -14.20
CA GLU A 119 -1.74 -30.45 -14.85
C GLU A 119 -2.42 -31.49 -15.76
N GLY A 120 -3.66 -31.88 -15.45
CA GLY A 120 -4.47 -32.77 -16.29
C GLY A 120 -5.19 -32.08 -17.45
N THR A 121 -5.18 -30.75 -17.51
CA THR A 121 -5.88 -29.95 -18.53
C THR A 121 -4.89 -29.44 -19.57
N GLU A 122 -5.26 -29.46 -20.85
CA GLU A 122 -4.41 -28.88 -21.90
C GLU A 122 -4.32 -27.36 -21.75
N HIS A 123 -3.11 -26.83 -21.62
CA HIS A 123 -2.82 -25.40 -21.50
C HIS A 123 -1.47 -25.06 -22.16
N PRO A 124 -1.24 -23.81 -22.59
CA PRO A 124 0.04 -23.41 -23.18
C PRO A 124 1.21 -23.50 -22.18
N ASP A 125 2.38 -23.99 -22.62
CA ASP A 125 3.58 -24.16 -21.76
C ASP A 125 4.02 -22.88 -21.02
N TRP A 126 3.78 -21.72 -21.61
CA TRP A 126 4.14 -20.42 -21.04
C TRP A 126 3.14 -19.94 -19.97
N LEU A 127 1.97 -20.56 -19.88
CA LEU A 127 0.90 -20.18 -18.97
C LEU A 127 0.98 -21.04 -17.70
N HIS A 128 1.06 -20.39 -16.56
CA HIS A 128 1.06 -21.07 -15.27
C HIS A 128 -0.26 -20.86 -14.52
N CYS A 129 -0.72 -21.87 -13.78
CA CYS A 129 -1.94 -21.81 -12.95
C CYS A 129 -2.01 -20.53 -12.10
N LYS A 130 -0.87 -20.11 -11.51
CA LYS A 130 -0.77 -18.90 -10.67
C LYS A 130 -1.19 -17.61 -11.39
N GLN A 131 -1.07 -17.52 -12.72
CA GLN A 131 -1.42 -16.32 -13.48
C GLN A 131 -2.93 -16.12 -13.65
N ILE A 132 -3.71 -17.21 -13.60
CA ILE A 132 -5.17 -17.16 -13.72
C ILE A 132 -5.89 -17.45 -12.39
N PHE A 133 -5.13 -17.79 -11.36
CA PHE A 133 -5.65 -18.20 -10.07
C PHE A 133 -6.43 -17.09 -9.36
N ASP A 134 -7.63 -17.42 -8.86
CA ASP A 134 -8.43 -16.55 -7.99
C ASP A 134 -8.45 -17.12 -6.56
N SER A 135 -8.11 -16.30 -5.56
CA SER A 135 -8.12 -16.70 -4.15
C SER A 135 -9.52 -17.13 -3.67
N LYS A 136 -10.59 -16.64 -4.30
CA LYS A 136 -11.97 -17.05 -4.03
C LYS A 136 -12.23 -18.51 -4.39
N TRP A 137 -11.40 -19.13 -5.22
CA TRP A 137 -11.49 -20.56 -5.52
C TRP A 137 -11.23 -21.41 -4.29
N LEU A 138 -10.44 -20.92 -3.31
CA LEU A 138 -10.17 -21.66 -2.08
C LEU A 138 -11.32 -21.57 -1.06
N ASN A 139 -12.30 -20.70 -1.27
CA ASN A 139 -13.45 -20.58 -0.37
C ASN A 139 -14.30 -21.85 -0.39
N THR A 140 -14.77 -22.27 0.78
CA THR A 140 -15.66 -23.44 0.93
C THR A 140 -16.95 -23.33 0.11
N THR A 141 -17.44 -22.11 -0.10
CA THR A 141 -18.66 -21.82 -0.88
C THR A 141 -18.49 -22.02 -2.39
N THR A 142 -17.26 -21.98 -2.90
CA THR A 142 -16.97 -22.22 -4.31
C THR A 142 -16.80 -23.73 -4.50
N SER A 143 -17.69 -24.40 -5.21
CA SER A 143 -17.51 -25.85 -5.45
C SER A 143 -16.33 -26.11 -6.39
N MET A 144 -15.70 -27.29 -6.30
CA MET A 144 -14.62 -27.67 -7.23
C MET A 144 -15.08 -27.60 -8.69
N LYS A 145 -16.32 -28.00 -8.97
CA LYS A 145 -16.93 -27.89 -10.31
C LYS A 145 -16.91 -26.45 -10.86
N LYS A 146 -17.29 -25.46 -10.04
CA LYS A 146 -17.25 -24.05 -10.46
C LYS A 146 -15.82 -23.56 -10.72
N VAL A 147 -14.84 -24.07 -9.98
CA VAL A 147 -13.43 -23.75 -10.20
C VAL A 147 -12.96 -24.32 -11.55
N GLN A 148 -13.32 -25.57 -11.84
CA GLN A 148 -13.01 -26.22 -13.12
C GLN A 148 -13.62 -25.46 -14.31
N GLU A 149 -14.93 -25.15 -14.23
CA GLU A 149 -15.64 -24.36 -15.24
C GLU A 149 -14.95 -22.99 -15.46
N ALA A 150 -14.53 -22.31 -14.38
CA ALA A 150 -13.83 -21.03 -14.48
C ALA A 150 -12.43 -21.14 -15.12
N ILE A 151 -11.70 -22.23 -14.85
CA ILE A 151 -10.40 -22.49 -15.47
C ILE A 151 -10.58 -22.74 -16.97
N GLU A 152 -11.52 -23.61 -17.34
CA GLU A 152 -11.83 -23.95 -18.73
C GLU A 152 -12.28 -22.71 -19.52
N GLU A 153 -13.18 -21.90 -18.96
CA GLU A 153 -13.62 -20.63 -19.56
C GLU A 153 -12.44 -19.67 -19.75
N ARG A 154 -11.55 -19.57 -18.76
CA ARG A 154 -10.38 -18.69 -18.86
C ARG A 154 -9.38 -19.18 -19.90
N LEU A 155 -9.16 -20.49 -20.02
CA LEU A 155 -8.31 -21.08 -21.07
C LEU A 155 -8.90 -20.85 -22.46
N ALA A 156 -10.21 -21.03 -22.63
CA ALA A 156 -10.90 -20.74 -23.89
C ALA A 156 -10.77 -19.27 -24.30
N GLN A 157 -10.90 -18.34 -23.34
CA GLN A 157 -10.67 -16.92 -23.59
C GLN A 157 -9.22 -16.63 -24.00
N ILE A 158 -8.24 -17.24 -23.33
CA ILE A 158 -6.82 -17.07 -23.66
C ILE A 158 -6.51 -17.60 -25.07
N ASP A 159 -7.03 -18.76 -25.44
CA ASP A 159 -6.88 -19.31 -26.78
C ASP A 159 -7.49 -18.37 -27.85
N ALA A 160 -8.68 -17.83 -27.60
CA ALA A 160 -9.30 -16.85 -28.47
C ALA A 160 -8.45 -15.56 -28.60
N ASP A 161 -7.95 -15.03 -27.49
CA ASP A 161 -7.09 -13.84 -27.47
C ASP A 161 -5.80 -14.06 -28.25
N VAL A 162 -5.13 -15.21 -28.06
CA VAL A 162 -3.91 -15.58 -28.78
C VAL A 162 -4.18 -15.70 -30.29
N LYS A 163 -5.32 -16.28 -30.69
CA LYS A 163 -5.73 -16.33 -32.10
C LYS A 163 -5.99 -14.93 -32.68
N THR A 164 -6.60 -14.04 -31.90
CA THR A 164 -6.81 -12.63 -32.30
C THR A 164 -5.49 -11.89 -32.46
N ILE A 165 -4.54 -12.08 -31.55
CA ILE A 165 -3.21 -11.46 -31.65
C ILE A 165 -2.44 -12.02 -32.85
N GLY A 166 -2.52 -13.33 -33.08
CA GLY A 166 -1.88 -14.00 -34.21
C GLY A 166 -2.40 -13.56 -35.58
N SER A 167 -3.61 -12.98 -35.67
CA SER A 167 -4.18 -12.45 -36.91
C SER A 167 -3.78 -10.99 -37.21
N LEU A 168 -2.98 -10.35 -36.34
CA LEU A 168 -2.42 -9.03 -36.61
C LEU A 168 -1.49 -9.06 -37.84
N PRO A 169 -1.59 -8.07 -38.74
CA PRO A 169 -0.81 -8.05 -39.98
C PRO A 169 0.69 -7.76 -39.74
N GLU A 170 1.03 -7.03 -38.68
CA GLU A 170 2.39 -6.63 -38.32
C GLU A 170 2.57 -6.78 -36.81
N PHE A 171 3.79 -7.08 -36.36
CA PHE A 171 4.19 -7.14 -34.94
C PHE A 171 3.34 -8.07 -34.04
N SER A 172 2.76 -9.14 -34.62
CA SER A 172 1.96 -10.12 -33.87
C SER A 172 2.77 -10.87 -32.81
N PHE A 173 4.07 -11.10 -33.06
CA PHE A 173 4.97 -11.76 -32.11
C PHE A 173 5.20 -10.91 -30.86
N GLU A 174 5.51 -9.62 -31.03
CA GLU A 174 5.74 -8.67 -29.93
C GLU A 174 4.46 -8.41 -29.12
N ALA A 175 3.32 -8.34 -29.82
CA ALA A 175 2.01 -8.29 -29.19
C ALA A 175 1.75 -9.55 -28.35
N LEU A 176 2.10 -10.73 -28.86
CA LEU A 176 1.93 -12.00 -28.14
C LEU A 176 2.82 -12.06 -26.90
N GLU A 177 4.08 -11.63 -26.97
CA GLU A 177 4.95 -11.55 -25.79
C GLU A 177 4.37 -10.61 -24.73
N THR A 178 3.84 -9.46 -25.15
CA THR A 178 3.15 -8.52 -24.24
C THR A 178 1.93 -9.17 -23.57
N TYR A 179 1.18 -9.98 -24.34
CA TYR A 179 0.04 -10.72 -23.81
C TYR A 179 0.47 -11.78 -22.78
N LYS A 180 1.51 -12.56 -23.04
CA LYS A 180 2.00 -13.59 -22.09
C LYS A 180 2.37 -13.01 -20.72
N MET A 181 2.87 -11.77 -20.70
CA MET A 181 3.23 -11.06 -19.46
C MET A 181 2.02 -10.51 -18.71
N ALA A 182 1.00 -10.01 -19.42
CA ALA A 182 -0.09 -9.24 -18.82
C ALA A 182 -1.46 -9.95 -18.80
N LEU A 183 -1.64 -10.98 -19.63
CA LEU A 183 -2.92 -11.64 -19.94
C LEU A 183 -4.05 -10.64 -20.28
N ASP A 184 -3.67 -9.60 -21.03
CA ASP A 184 -4.53 -8.49 -21.43
C ASP A 184 -4.45 -8.30 -22.96
N LEU A 185 -5.54 -8.63 -23.63
CA LEU A 185 -5.66 -8.52 -25.08
C LEU A 185 -5.52 -7.07 -25.56
N ASN A 186 -6.17 -6.12 -24.90
CA ASN A 186 -6.15 -4.72 -25.33
C ASN A 186 -4.74 -4.14 -25.26
N ARG A 187 -4.01 -4.46 -24.18
CA ARG A 187 -2.62 -4.07 -24.04
C ARG A 187 -1.73 -4.66 -25.13
N ALA A 188 -1.93 -5.93 -25.46
CA ALA A 188 -1.19 -6.62 -26.51
C ALA A 188 -1.43 -6.01 -27.90
N ILE A 189 -2.70 -5.79 -28.27
CA ILE A 189 -3.07 -5.17 -29.55
C ILE A 189 -2.52 -3.75 -29.65
N ALA A 190 -2.63 -2.95 -28.58
CA ALA A 190 -2.11 -1.59 -28.54
C ALA A 190 -0.59 -1.55 -28.76
N GLU A 191 0.17 -2.50 -28.19
CA GLU A 191 1.61 -2.56 -28.39
C GLU A 191 1.98 -2.93 -29.84
N GLY A 192 1.29 -3.92 -30.43
CA GLY A 192 1.48 -4.27 -31.84
C GLY A 192 1.22 -3.08 -32.78
N GLN A 193 0.12 -2.36 -32.56
CA GLN A 193 -0.22 -1.15 -33.33
C GLN A 193 0.81 -0.03 -33.13
N ARG A 194 1.29 0.17 -31.90
CA ARG A 194 2.32 1.18 -31.58
C ARG A 194 3.61 0.91 -32.37
N LEU A 195 4.04 -0.35 -32.45
CA LEU A 195 5.23 -0.74 -33.20
C LEU A 195 5.04 -0.58 -34.72
N ALA A 196 3.86 -0.97 -35.23
CA ALA A 196 3.49 -0.74 -36.63
C ALA A 196 3.55 0.74 -37.02
N ASP A 197 3.00 1.61 -36.18
CA ASP A 197 3.02 3.06 -36.42
C ASP A 197 4.44 3.64 -36.35
N ILE A 198 5.29 3.15 -35.46
CA ILE A 198 6.70 3.56 -35.38
C ILE A 198 7.46 3.14 -36.64
N GLN A 199 7.26 1.91 -37.11
CA GLN A 199 7.91 1.43 -38.33
C GLN A 199 7.44 2.22 -39.55
N ARG A 200 6.13 2.47 -39.67
CA ARG A 200 5.55 3.26 -40.77
C ARG A 200 6.14 4.67 -40.81
N ARG A 201 6.17 5.38 -39.68
CA ARG A 201 6.77 6.73 -39.60
C ARG A 201 8.25 6.73 -39.94
N ARG A 202 9.00 5.69 -39.54
CA ARG A 202 10.43 5.55 -39.87
C ARG A 202 10.64 5.35 -41.37
N GLN A 203 9.85 4.48 -42.00
CA GLN A 203 9.92 4.22 -43.44
C GLN A 203 9.50 5.44 -44.26
N GLU A 204 8.43 6.14 -43.86
CA GLU A 204 7.99 7.39 -44.50
C GLU A 204 9.07 8.47 -44.43
N SER A 205 9.71 8.62 -43.27
CA SER A 205 10.82 9.57 -43.08
C SER A 205 12.03 9.21 -43.94
N GLU A 206 12.42 7.94 -43.99
CA GLU A 206 13.55 7.48 -44.80
C GLU A 206 13.26 7.60 -46.31
N ALA A 207 12.06 7.25 -46.75
CA ALA A 207 11.63 7.42 -48.13
C ALA A 207 11.60 8.90 -48.54
N ALA A 208 11.14 9.79 -47.66
CA ALA A 208 11.17 11.23 -47.89
C ALA A 208 12.60 11.76 -48.01
N ARG A 209 13.53 11.28 -47.16
CA ARG A 209 14.96 11.61 -47.24
C ARG A 209 15.58 11.17 -48.56
N LEU A 210 15.34 9.92 -48.97
CA LEU A 210 15.88 9.37 -50.22
C LEU A 210 15.31 10.10 -51.45
N LYS A 211 14.02 10.45 -51.47
CA LYS A 211 13.42 11.25 -52.55
C LYS A 211 14.02 12.66 -52.62
N ALA A 212 14.17 13.33 -51.49
CA ALA A 212 14.78 14.66 -51.43
C ALA A 212 16.26 14.65 -51.87
N GLU A 213 16.98 13.58 -51.56
CA GLU A 213 18.38 13.40 -51.98
C GLU A 213 18.48 13.12 -53.49
N ALA A 214 17.63 12.24 -54.03
CA ALA A 214 17.55 11.98 -55.47
C ALA A 214 17.17 13.25 -56.28
N GLU A 215 16.24 14.07 -55.77
CA GLU A 215 15.84 15.32 -56.42
C GLU A 215 16.97 16.36 -56.43
N LYS A 216 17.77 16.44 -55.36
CA LYS A 216 18.97 17.29 -55.31
C LYS A 216 20.04 16.85 -56.33
N THR A 217 20.29 15.54 -56.46
CA THR A 217 21.26 15.01 -57.42
C THR A 217 20.86 15.22 -58.87
N VAL A 218 19.55 15.20 -59.19
CA VAL A 218 19.01 15.46 -60.54
C VAL A 218 19.05 16.97 -60.90
N VAL A 219 18.92 17.86 -59.92
CA VAL A 219 19.09 19.31 -60.14
C VAL A 219 20.56 19.67 -60.37
N GLU A 220 21.49 19.02 -59.66
CA GLU A 220 22.94 19.24 -59.84
C GLU A 220 23.49 18.71 -61.18
N THR A 221 22.85 17.70 -61.80
CA THR A 221 23.21 17.17 -63.12
C THR A 221 22.59 17.89 -64.33
N LYS A 222 21.73 18.90 -64.11
CA LYS A 222 21.06 19.68 -65.19
C LYS A 222 21.68 21.06 -65.46
N ILE A 223 22.91 21.33 -65.02
CA ILE A 223 23.66 22.52 -65.44
C ILE A 223 24.48 22.16 -66.70
N PRO A 224 24.17 22.70 -67.90
CA PRO A 224 24.94 22.42 -69.12
C PRO A 224 26.27 23.21 -69.15
N PRO A 225 27.33 22.69 -69.81
CA PRO A 225 28.58 23.40 -70.00
C PRO A 225 28.43 24.42 -71.14
N ALA A 226 28.69 25.70 -70.87
CA ALA A 226 28.86 26.72 -71.90
C ALA A 226 30.10 27.57 -71.61
N THR A 227 30.91 27.72 -72.64
CA THR A 227 32.27 28.26 -72.77
C THR A 227 32.47 29.71 -72.30
N GLU A 228 33.61 29.93 -71.63
CA GLU A 228 34.30 31.19 -71.25
C GLU A 228 34.58 32.15 -72.45
N PRO A 229 34.89 33.48 -72.28
CA PRO A 229 35.77 34.01 -71.22
C PRO A 229 35.47 35.41 -70.63
N VAL A 230 36.32 35.78 -69.65
CA VAL A 230 36.64 37.10 -69.07
C VAL A 230 36.12 37.36 -67.64
N LYS A 231 36.99 36.97 -66.68
CA LYS A 231 37.63 37.83 -65.65
C LYS A 231 36.69 38.65 -64.74
N ILE A 232 36.52 38.19 -63.50
CA ILE A 232 37.11 38.75 -62.26
C ILE A 232 36.77 37.78 -61.12
N GLU A 233 37.80 37.42 -60.35
CA GLU A 233 37.71 36.67 -59.10
C GLU A 233 36.73 37.31 -58.11
N ALA A 234 35.78 36.53 -57.62
CA ALA A 234 35.18 36.76 -56.32
C ALA A 234 35.07 35.41 -55.62
N ALA A 235 36.06 35.09 -54.79
CA ALA A 235 35.98 33.98 -53.85
C ALA A 235 34.66 34.10 -53.06
N PRO A 236 33.93 32.99 -52.79
CA PRO A 236 32.78 33.04 -51.91
C PRO A 236 33.22 33.66 -50.58
N SER A 237 32.48 34.67 -50.11
CA SER A 237 32.83 35.41 -48.90
C SER A 237 32.90 34.45 -47.72
N LYS A 238 34.11 34.16 -47.25
CA LYS A 238 34.33 33.34 -46.06
C LYS A 238 33.89 34.15 -44.84
N GLN A 239 33.04 33.56 -44.01
CA GLN A 239 32.62 34.13 -42.74
C GLN A 239 33.18 33.30 -41.58
N TRP A 240 33.67 33.97 -40.53
CA TRP A 240 34.16 33.29 -39.34
C TRP A 240 33.00 32.70 -38.54
N ILE A 241 33.00 31.37 -38.40
CA ILE A 241 32.05 30.65 -37.55
C ILE A 241 32.77 30.28 -36.26
N LYS A 242 32.24 30.71 -35.11
CA LYS A 242 32.72 30.26 -33.81
C LYS A 242 32.28 28.81 -33.61
N PHE A 243 33.23 27.90 -33.49
CA PHE A 243 32.96 26.50 -33.18
C PHE A 243 33.95 26.02 -32.12
N ALA A 244 33.49 25.13 -31.25
CA ALA A 244 34.32 24.43 -30.27
C ALA A 244 34.07 22.93 -30.46
N ALA A 245 35.15 22.15 -30.50
CA ALA A 245 35.09 20.72 -30.66
C ALA A 245 36.00 20.06 -29.62
N LEU A 246 35.49 19.05 -28.93
CA LEU A 246 36.27 18.21 -28.02
C LEU A 246 36.82 17.03 -28.82
N LEU A 247 38.12 17.05 -29.11
CA LEU A 247 38.76 16.12 -30.04
C LEU A 247 40.04 15.54 -29.44
N SER A 248 40.39 14.32 -29.83
CA SER A 248 41.70 13.73 -29.56
C SER A 248 42.79 14.36 -30.46
N THR A 249 44.06 14.10 -30.17
CA THR A 249 45.18 14.62 -30.97
C THR A 249 45.18 14.08 -32.41
N GLU A 250 44.72 12.84 -32.60
CA GLU A 250 44.60 12.21 -33.92
C GLU A 250 43.45 12.82 -34.73
N ASP A 251 42.29 13.04 -34.08
CA ASP A 251 41.14 13.70 -34.69
C ASP A 251 41.45 15.15 -35.07
N ALA A 252 42.24 15.87 -34.26
CA ALA A 252 42.69 17.22 -34.56
C ALA A 252 43.60 17.27 -35.80
N ALA A 253 44.47 16.26 -35.98
CA ALA A 253 45.32 16.15 -37.16
C ALA A 253 44.50 15.83 -38.43
N ALA A 254 43.53 14.93 -38.32
CA ALA A 254 42.61 14.61 -39.41
C ALA A 254 41.74 15.82 -39.80
N LEU A 255 41.22 16.55 -38.80
CA LEU A 255 40.45 17.78 -39.04
C LEU A 255 41.30 18.87 -39.71
N LYS A 256 42.56 19.02 -39.31
CA LYS A 256 43.48 19.96 -39.95
C LYS A 256 43.72 19.60 -41.42
N ALA A 257 44.03 18.34 -41.72
CA ALA A 257 44.23 17.88 -43.09
C ALA A 257 42.98 18.09 -43.97
N PHE A 258 41.80 17.85 -43.39
CA PHE A 258 40.53 18.13 -44.06
C PHE A 258 40.37 19.63 -44.37
N CYS A 259 40.64 20.50 -43.40
CA CYS A 259 40.52 21.94 -43.59
C CYS A 259 41.53 22.49 -44.61
N ASP A 260 42.77 22.00 -44.60
CA ASP A 260 43.80 22.39 -45.57
C ASP A 260 43.39 21.98 -47.00
N SER A 261 42.83 20.77 -47.17
CA SER A 261 42.35 20.27 -48.48
C SER A 261 41.22 21.11 -49.08
N ARG A 262 40.51 21.87 -48.24
CA ARG A 262 39.34 22.69 -48.61
C ARG A 262 39.62 24.19 -48.52
N SER A 263 40.88 24.59 -48.24
CA SER A 263 41.27 25.99 -48.01
C SER A 263 40.44 26.67 -46.89
N ILE A 264 40.08 25.91 -45.85
CA ILE A 264 39.36 26.40 -44.68
C ILE A 264 40.38 26.85 -43.64
N GLU A 265 40.31 28.12 -43.22
CA GLU A 265 41.18 28.66 -42.19
C GLU A 265 40.59 28.40 -40.81
N ILE A 266 41.32 27.67 -39.96
CA ILE A 266 40.99 27.48 -38.55
C ILE A 266 41.87 28.41 -37.72
N LYS A 267 41.24 29.16 -36.82
CA LYS A 267 41.94 29.91 -35.77
C LYS A 267 41.56 29.31 -34.42
N ALA A 268 42.54 29.02 -33.58
CA ALA A 268 42.29 28.68 -32.18
C ALA A 268 41.59 29.89 -31.53
N ILE A 269 40.42 29.65 -30.93
CA ILE A 269 39.69 30.66 -30.15
C ILE A 269 40.34 30.80 -28.78
#